data_AF-A0A841WLS9-F1
#
_entry.id   AF-A0A841WLS9-F1
#
_cell.length_a   1.000
_cell.length_b   1.000
_cell.length_c   1.000
_cell.angle_alpha   90.00
_cell.angle_beta   90.00
_cell.angle_gamma   90.00
#
_symmetry.space_group_name_H-M   'P 1'
#
loop_
_entity.id
_entity.type
_entity.pdbx_description
1 polymer ?
#
loop_
_entity_poly.entity_id
_entity_poly.type
_entity_poly.pdbx_seq_one_letter_code
_entity_poly.pdbx_strand_id
1 'polypeptide(L)'
;MSFRLTEGFSFGGVLSKTVPPELSNEVTPWIPEKERNDRYWMEQALLTSMNSVGIANPNPAVGCVIVRNGVEIARGSTLAFGGKHAERVAIESISDKSLLQGACAYVTLEPCSHFGKQPPCTQTLIESGIARCVVALADPNPLVNWDGIRLLKDKGIEVCLGLCASEAMAWNYNFIMSQLLNRPIFAGKWAQTLDGHLADDEFTSKWISGSSSRAYTHWLRQKYDAILVGAGTVLRDIPELSVRSCSQPINRQPMKIVFDPKGRLLNCSEHIQKQLSEKFLASSTPLIIFTQEKFLVSPQNSWAESLKESEHILFLTFKEEDYFWEKIVDYLNSEVVKRHFGKPLQSILVEGGSKLLTQLLAANLLDICHVFIAPILIGGVANRIMNPLSLSLEETAFTSSKYAGGKLSLASQYKLVAQNRLGNDICMEFIPQYLAEELVRRNIFP
;
A
#
# COMPACT_ATOMS: atom_id res chain seq x y z
N MET A 1 20.95 -8.40 -8.08
CA MET A 1 19.97 -7.83 -9.02
C MET A 1 19.52 -6.45 -8.56
N SER A 2 19.13 -5.55 -9.48
CA SER A 2 18.53 -4.26 -9.11
C SER A 2 17.02 -4.40 -9.05
N PHE A 3 16.42 -4.32 -7.85
CA PHE A 3 14.98 -4.12 -7.70
C PHE A 3 14.59 -2.77 -8.31
N ARG A 4 14.29 -2.79 -9.61
CA ARG A 4 13.87 -1.68 -10.46
C ARG A 4 12.70 -2.18 -11.30
N LEU A 5 11.72 -1.31 -11.49
CA LEU A 5 10.51 -1.64 -12.24
C LEU A 5 10.67 -1.26 -13.71
N THR A 6 10.01 -2.04 -14.58
CA THR A 6 9.81 -1.68 -15.98
C THR A 6 9.08 -0.33 -16.07
N GLU A 7 9.47 0.49 -17.04
CA GLU A 7 8.87 1.79 -17.29
C GLU A 7 7.33 1.68 -17.46
N GLY A 8 6.57 2.57 -16.82
CA GLY A 8 5.10 2.53 -16.78
C GLY A 8 4.51 1.59 -15.73
N PHE A 9 5.34 0.82 -15.01
CA PHE A 9 4.96 0.06 -13.83
C PHE A 9 5.35 0.81 -12.55
N SER A 10 4.56 0.60 -11.49
CA SER A 10 4.70 1.26 -10.19
C SER A 10 4.33 0.30 -9.05
N PHE A 11 4.49 0.71 -7.81
CA PHE A 11 3.93 -0.03 -6.68
C PHE A 11 2.39 -0.07 -6.70
N GLY A 12 1.74 0.80 -7.46
CA GLY A 12 0.31 0.72 -7.79
C GLY A 12 -0.02 -0.22 -8.95
N GLY A 13 0.96 -0.86 -9.59
CA GLY A 13 0.76 -1.66 -10.80
C GLY A 13 1.00 -0.84 -12.08
N VAL A 14 0.35 -1.23 -13.19
CA VAL A 14 0.49 -0.58 -14.49
C VAL A 14 -0.19 0.80 -14.47
N LEU A 15 0.59 1.88 -14.58
CA LEU A 15 0.11 3.26 -14.37
C LEU A 15 -1.06 3.65 -15.27
N SER A 16 -1.02 3.29 -16.56
CA SER A 16 -2.10 3.57 -17.51
C SER A 16 -3.43 2.85 -17.16
N LYS A 17 -3.39 1.87 -16.25
CA LYS A 17 -4.56 1.18 -15.70
C LYS A 17 -5.00 1.71 -14.33
N THR A 18 -4.27 2.67 -13.75
CA THR A 18 -4.57 3.26 -12.43
C THR A 18 -5.31 4.60 -12.51
N VAL A 19 -5.22 5.27 -13.65
CA VAL A 19 -5.84 6.56 -13.91
C VAL A 19 -7.08 6.38 -14.81
N PRO A 20 -8.04 7.33 -14.78
CA PRO A 20 -9.15 7.33 -15.73
C PRO A 20 -8.68 7.27 -17.19
N PRO A 21 -9.45 6.65 -18.11
CA PRO A 21 -9.06 6.49 -19.51
C PRO A 21 -8.62 7.79 -20.19
N GLU A 22 -9.27 8.90 -19.88
CA GLU A 22 -8.96 10.23 -20.41
C GLU A 22 -7.57 10.76 -19.99
N LEU A 23 -7.01 10.27 -18.89
CA LEU A 23 -5.66 10.62 -18.40
C LEU A 23 -4.60 9.56 -18.77
N SER A 24 -5.00 8.44 -19.38
CA SER A 24 -4.09 7.31 -19.62
C SER A 24 -2.92 7.64 -20.57
N ASN A 25 -3.08 8.63 -21.46
CA ASN A 25 -2.01 9.10 -22.35
C ASN A 25 -1.08 10.15 -21.69
N GLU A 26 -1.44 10.66 -20.52
CA GLU A 26 -0.64 11.63 -19.77
C GLU A 26 0.40 10.96 -18.87
N VAL A 27 0.21 9.68 -18.55
CA VAL A 27 1.14 8.91 -17.72
C VAL A 27 2.22 8.22 -18.58
N THR A 28 3.33 7.83 -17.96
CA THR A 28 4.33 6.99 -18.64
C THR A 28 3.66 5.70 -19.15
N PRO A 29 3.74 5.39 -20.45
CA PRO A 29 3.12 4.20 -20.99
C PRO A 29 3.90 2.96 -20.56
N TRP A 30 3.18 1.91 -20.17
CA TRP A 30 3.76 0.59 -20.05
C TRP A 30 3.67 -0.11 -21.41
N ILE A 31 4.81 -0.57 -21.91
CA ILE A 31 4.91 -1.24 -23.21
C ILE A 31 4.99 -2.75 -22.94
N PRO A 32 3.89 -3.50 -23.11
CA PRO A 32 3.91 -4.94 -22.90
C PRO A 32 4.71 -5.64 -24.00
N GLU A 33 5.18 -6.84 -23.69
CA GLU A 33 5.76 -7.76 -24.65
C GLU A 33 4.78 -8.02 -25.80
N LYS A 34 5.26 -8.07 -27.05
CA LYS A 34 4.39 -8.25 -28.23
C LYS A 34 4.28 -9.71 -28.64
N GLU A 35 5.37 -10.46 -28.47
CA GLU A 35 5.41 -11.88 -28.78
C GLU A 35 4.76 -12.67 -27.64
N ARG A 36 3.93 -13.67 -27.96
CA ARG A 36 3.23 -14.50 -26.97
C ARG A 36 4.15 -15.52 -26.27
N ASN A 37 5.28 -15.05 -25.77
CA ASN A 37 6.26 -15.79 -24.99
C ASN A 37 5.90 -15.78 -23.49
N ASP A 38 6.76 -16.39 -22.67
CA ASP A 38 6.52 -16.49 -21.22
C ASP A 38 6.35 -15.11 -20.55
N ARG A 39 7.12 -14.11 -21.00
CA ARG A 39 7.07 -12.76 -20.45
C ARG A 39 5.71 -12.12 -20.70
N TYR A 40 5.21 -12.21 -21.94
CA TYR A 40 3.86 -11.74 -22.27
C TYR A 40 2.78 -12.35 -21.38
N TRP A 41 2.81 -13.68 -21.18
CA TRP A 41 1.79 -14.34 -20.37
C TRP A 41 1.90 -14.02 -18.88
N MET A 42 3.11 -13.84 -18.36
CA MET A 42 3.31 -13.36 -16.99
C MET A 42 2.82 -11.92 -16.83
N GLU A 43 3.05 -11.07 -17.83
CA GLU A 43 2.51 -9.72 -17.88
C GLU A 43 0.97 -9.71 -17.91
N GLN A 44 0.32 -10.65 -18.62
CA GLN A 44 -1.13 -10.84 -18.55
C GLN A 44 -1.60 -11.32 -17.17
N ALA A 45 -0.82 -12.16 -16.49
CA ALA A 45 -1.12 -12.57 -15.12
C ALA A 45 -1.03 -11.39 -14.14
N LEU A 46 -0.03 -10.52 -14.27
CA LEU A 46 0.10 -9.28 -13.49
C LEU A 46 -1.05 -8.30 -13.77
N LEU A 47 -1.46 -8.11 -15.03
CA LEU A 47 -2.65 -7.32 -15.33
C LEU A 47 -3.91 -7.92 -14.71
N THR A 48 -4.02 -9.25 -14.72
CA THR A 48 -5.16 -9.96 -14.13
C THR A 48 -5.19 -9.80 -12.61
N SER A 49 -4.04 -9.79 -11.94
CA SER A 49 -3.97 -9.60 -10.48
C SER A 49 -4.44 -8.21 -10.03
N MET A 50 -4.36 -7.20 -10.90
CA MET A 50 -4.86 -5.84 -10.61
C MET A 50 -6.38 -5.80 -10.39
N ASN A 51 -7.14 -6.78 -10.90
CA ASN A 51 -8.58 -6.87 -10.65
C ASN A 51 -8.90 -7.14 -9.17
N SER A 52 -7.94 -7.67 -8.41
CA SER A 52 -8.08 -7.92 -6.97
C SER A 52 -7.73 -6.71 -6.09
N VAL A 53 -7.45 -5.55 -6.70
CA VAL A 53 -7.09 -4.32 -5.96
C VAL A 53 -8.15 -3.98 -4.92
N GLY A 54 -7.73 -3.87 -3.67
CA GLY A 54 -8.62 -3.58 -2.55
C GLY A 54 -9.66 -4.66 -2.22
N ILE A 55 -9.67 -5.79 -2.93
CA ILE A 55 -10.61 -6.89 -2.70
C ILE A 55 -9.94 -8.01 -1.89
N ALA A 56 -8.75 -8.44 -2.31
CA ALA A 56 -8.12 -9.64 -1.76
C ALA A 56 -7.61 -9.48 -0.32
N ASN A 57 -7.22 -8.26 0.08
CA ASN A 57 -6.61 -8.01 1.38
C ASN A 57 -7.49 -8.53 2.54
N PRO A 58 -6.92 -9.23 3.54
CA PRO A 58 -5.48 -9.39 3.85
C PRO A 58 -4.71 -10.44 3.03
N ASN A 59 -5.35 -11.15 2.11
CA ASN A 59 -4.66 -12.08 1.20
C ASN A 59 -3.88 -11.31 0.11
N PRO A 60 -2.85 -11.91 -0.51
CA PRO A 60 -2.15 -11.30 -1.64
C PRO A 60 -3.07 -11.20 -2.87
N ALA A 61 -2.87 -10.16 -3.67
CA ALA A 61 -3.55 -9.98 -4.94
C ALA A 61 -2.77 -10.73 -6.02
N VAL A 62 -3.19 -11.97 -6.29
CA VAL A 62 -2.51 -12.89 -7.22
C VAL A 62 -3.32 -12.98 -8.51
N GLY A 63 -2.61 -13.12 -9.63
CA GLY A 63 -3.17 -13.42 -10.94
C GLY A 63 -2.64 -14.76 -11.44
N CYS A 64 -3.50 -15.49 -12.16
CA CYS A 64 -3.17 -16.73 -12.81
C CYS A 64 -3.70 -16.71 -14.24
N VAL A 65 -2.87 -17.07 -15.21
CA VAL A 65 -3.25 -17.28 -16.62
C VAL A 65 -2.83 -18.68 -17.03
N ILE A 66 -3.73 -19.42 -17.68
CA ILE A 66 -3.46 -20.78 -18.16
C ILE A 66 -3.47 -20.78 -19.68
N VAL A 67 -2.41 -21.33 -20.27
CA VAL A 67 -2.14 -21.29 -21.70
C VAL A 67 -1.92 -22.70 -22.24
N ARG A 68 -2.55 -23.01 -23.37
CA ARG A 68 -2.34 -24.26 -24.12
C ARG A 68 -2.06 -23.91 -25.58
N ASN A 69 -0.97 -24.45 -26.14
CA ASN A 69 -0.58 -24.22 -27.54
C ASN A 69 -0.53 -22.73 -27.95
N GLY A 70 -0.01 -21.87 -27.05
CA GLY A 70 0.09 -20.43 -27.31
C GLY A 70 -1.24 -19.65 -27.26
N VAL A 71 -2.31 -20.28 -26.78
CA VAL A 71 -3.64 -19.69 -26.61
C VAL A 71 -4.01 -19.70 -25.14
N GLU A 72 -4.48 -18.57 -24.64
CA GLU A 72 -5.07 -18.50 -23.30
C GLU A 72 -6.38 -19.27 -23.25
N ILE A 73 -6.48 -20.21 -22.31
CA ILE A 73 -7.70 -21.00 -22.08
C ILE A 73 -8.43 -20.56 -20.80
N ALA A 74 -7.75 -19.88 -19.88
CA ALA A 74 -8.36 -19.31 -18.69
C ALA A 74 -7.50 -18.24 -18.03
N ARG A 75 -8.15 -17.43 -17.21
CA ARG A 75 -7.51 -16.51 -16.28
C ARG A 75 -8.30 -16.42 -14.98
N GLY A 76 -7.62 -16.06 -13.90
CA GLY A 76 -8.22 -15.89 -12.59
C GLY A 76 -7.41 -14.93 -11.73
N SER A 77 -8.10 -14.28 -10.81
CA SER A 77 -7.54 -13.35 -9.84
C SER A 77 -8.08 -13.67 -8.46
N THR A 78 -7.30 -13.45 -7.40
CA THR A 78 -7.74 -13.71 -6.02
C THR A 78 -9.06 -12.99 -5.71
N LEU A 79 -10.05 -13.72 -5.20
CA LEU A 79 -11.33 -13.14 -4.80
C LEU A 79 -11.23 -12.45 -3.43
N ALA A 80 -12.35 -11.89 -2.95
CA ALA A 80 -12.43 -11.25 -1.64
C ALA A 80 -11.94 -12.16 -0.51
N PHE A 81 -11.50 -11.58 0.60
CA PHE A 81 -11.01 -12.35 1.76
C PHE A 81 -11.96 -13.50 2.15
N GLY A 82 -11.39 -14.72 2.25
CA GLY A 82 -12.14 -15.96 2.46
C GLY A 82 -12.64 -16.65 1.19
N GLY A 83 -12.51 -16.00 0.03
CA GLY A 83 -12.82 -16.53 -1.30
C GLY A 83 -11.70 -17.39 -1.90
N LYS A 84 -11.85 -17.73 -3.18
CA LYS A 84 -10.93 -18.61 -3.92
C LYS A 84 -9.66 -17.85 -4.37
N HIS A 85 -8.55 -18.57 -4.41
CA HIS A 85 -7.28 -18.10 -4.96
C HIS A 85 -7.30 -18.07 -6.50
N ALA A 86 -6.39 -17.31 -7.10
CA ALA A 86 -6.33 -17.03 -8.53
C ALA A 86 -6.27 -18.30 -9.39
N GLU A 87 -5.47 -19.29 -9.00
CA GLU A 87 -5.27 -20.55 -9.72
C GLU A 87 -6.55 -21.37 -9.76
N ARG A 88 -7.26 -21.43 -8.63
CA ARG A 88 -8.56 -22.12 -8.54
C ARG A 88 -9.62 -21.40 -9.36
N VAL A 89 -9.67 -20.07 -9.31
CA VAL A 89 -10.58 -19.27 -10.16
C VAL A 89 -10.33 -19.56 -11.64
N ALA A 90 -9.07 -19.58 -12.08
CA ALA A 90 -8.70 -19.87 -13.46
C ALA A 90 -9.07 -21.30 -13.87
N ILE A 91 -8.73 -22.30 -13.05
CA ILE A 91 -9.04 -23.70 -13.36
C ILE A 91 -10.56 -23.89 -13.43
N GLU A 92 -11.30 -23.38 -12.46
CA GLU A 92 -12.76 -23.56 -12.40
C GLU A 92 -13.49 -22.86 -13.55
N SER A 93 -12.98 -21.76 -14.10
CA SER A 93 -13.61 -21.05 -15.22
C SER A 93 -13.58 -21.83 -16.55
N ILE A 94 -12.77 -22.89 -16.64
CA ILE A 94 -12.69 -23.73 -17.85
C ILE A 94 -13.86 -24.72 -17.87
N SER A 95 -14.67 -24.67 -18.93
CA SER A 95 -15.77 -25.63 -19.13
C SER A 95 -15.28 -27.04 -19.45
N ASP A 96 -14.32 -27.16 -20.38
CA ASP A 96 -13.72 -28.44 -20.76
C ASP A 96 -12.37 -28.64 -20.08
N LYS A 97 -12.37 -29.38 -18.97
CA LYS A 97 -11.15 -29.64 -18.17
C LYS A 97 -10.08 -30.41 -18.95
N SER A 98 -10.40 -31.08 -20.06
CA SER A 98 -9.40 -31.80 -20.85
C SER A 98 -8.33 -30.86 -21.44
N LEU A 99 -8.65 -29.57 -21.62
CA LEU A 99 -7.74 -28.54 -22.10
C LEU A 99 -6.57 -28.24 -21.13
N LEU A 100 -6.71 -28.60 -19.85
CA LEU A 100 -5.67 -28.42 -18.84
C LEU A 100 -4.51 -29.39 -19.01
N GLN A 101 -4.75 -30.56 -19.61
CA GLN A 101 -3.73 -31.58 -19.76
C GLN A 101 -2.58 -31.06 -20.63
N GLY A 102 -1.39 -30.97 -20.01
CA GLY A 102 -0.19 -30.43 -20.63
C GLY A 102 -0.19 -28.92 -20.86
N ALA A 103 -1.12 -28.17 -20.27
CA ALA A 103 -1.10 -26.70 -20.31
C ALA A 103 0.03 -26.12 -19.46
N CYS A 104 0.27 -24.81 -19.60
CA CYS A 104 1.20 -24.02 -18.80
C CYS A 104 0.42 -23.01 -17.96
N ALA A 105 0.67 -22.98 -16.66
CA ALA A 105 0.14 -21.95 -15.76
C ALA A 105 1.17 -20.84 -15.52
N TYR A 106 0.76 -19.58 -15.54
CA TYR A 106 1.56 -18.42 -15.17
C TYR A 106 0.94 -17.79 -13.93
N VAL A 107 1.66 -17.77 -12.81
CA VAL A 107 1.15 -17.33 -11.51
C VAL A 107 2.06 -16.25 -10.92
N THR A 108 1.48 -15.15 -10.45
CA THR A 108 2.25 -13.99 -9.96
C THR A 108 2.87 -14.17 -8.58
N LEU A 109 2.50 -15.23 -7.85
CA LEU A 109 3.05 -15.59 -6.55
C LEU A 109 3.06 -17.12 -6.43
N GLU A 110 3.97 -17.68 -5.63
CA GLU A 110 4.05 -19.12 -5.40
C GLU A 110 2.71 -19.71 -4.96
N PRO A 111 2.23 -20.78 -5.64
CA PRO A 111 1.01 -21.47 -5.24
C PRO A 111 1.12 -22.04 -3.83
N CYS A 112 0.08 -21.82 -3.00
CA CYS A 112 0.09 -22.28 -1.61
C CYS A 112 0.17 -23.81 -1.50
N SER A 113 0.93 -24.28 -0.51
CA SER A 113 1.18 -25.71 -0.21
C SER A 113 0.49 -26.23 1.05
N HIS A 114 -0.01 -25.35 1.92
CA HIS A 114 -0.61 -25.70 3.21
C HIS A 114 -2.12 -25.92 3.11
N PHE A 115 -2.63 -26.85 3.93
CA PHE A 115 -4.06 -27.09 4.07
C PHE A 115 -4.71 -26.01 4.92
N GLY A 116 -5.47 -25.11 4.28
CA GLY A 116 -6.34 -24.14 4.94
C GLY A 116 -7.79 -24.61 4.97
N LYS A 117 -8.72 -23.66 4.83
CA LYS A 117 -10.16 -23.97 4.62
C LYS A 117 -10.44 -24.62 3.26
N GLN A 118 -9.54 -24.45 2.29
CA GLN A 118 -9.62 -25.03 0.95
C GLN A 118 -8.36 -25.88 0.71
N PRO A 119 -8.43 -26.91 -0.16
CA PRO A 119 -7.25 -27.63 -0.60
C PRO A 119 -6.19 -26.69 -1.19
N PRO A 120 -4.89 -26.99 -1.03
CA PRO A 120 -3.81 -26.18 -1.56
C PRO A 120 -3.91 -25.92 -3.07
N CYS A 121 -3.47 -24.75 -3.53
CA CYS A 121 -3.41 -24.44 -4.96
C CYS A 121 -2.48 -25.41 -5.70
N THR A 122 -1.39 -25.83 -5.07
CA THR A 122 -0.46 -26.82 -5.62
C THR A 122 -1.15 -28.13 -5.96
N GLN A 123 -1.98 -28.65 -5.04
CA GLN A 123 -2.77 -29.86 -5.28
C GLN A 123 -3.73 -29.67 -6.46
N THR A 124 -4.41 -28.52 -6.51
CA THR A 124 -5.33 -28.19 -7.61
C THR A 124 -4.61 -28.18 -8.97
N LEU A 125 -3.41 -27.61 -9.02
CA LEU A 125 -2.56 -27.58 -10.22
C LEU A 125 -2.08 -28.99 -10.60
N ILE A 126 -1.64 -29.80 -9.64
CA ILE A 126 -1.20 -31.19 -9.88
C ILE A 126 -2.35 -32.03 -10.44
N GLU A 127 -3.51 -31.98 -9.81
CA GLU A 127 -4.71 -32.74 -10.23
C GLU A 127 -5.23 -32.30 -11.61
N SER A 128 -4.96 -31.05 -12.01
CA SER A 128 -5.36 -30.55 -13.33
C SER A 128 -4.53 -31.10 -14.50
N GLY A 129 -3.38 -31.71 -14.22
CA GLY A 129 -2.53 -32.31 -15.26
C GLY A 129 -1.74 -31.30 -16.11
N ILE A 130 -1.52 -30.07 -15.62
CA ILE A 130 -0.62 -29.12 -16.30
C ILE A 130 0.80 -29.70 -16.41
N ALA A 131 1.52 -29.34 -17.48
CA ALA A 131 2.91 -29.78 -17.66
C ALA A 131 3.93 -28.78 -17.09
N ARG A 132 3.56 -27.50 -17.01
CA ARG A 132 4.49 -26.42 -16.68
C ARG A 132 3.83 -25.33 -15.84
N CYS A 133 4.58 -24.76 -14.90
CA CYS A 133 4.17 -23.64 -14.06
C CYS A 133 5.28 -22.58 -14.01
N VAL A 134 4.99 -21.38 -14.49
CA VAL A 134 5.89 -20.22 -14.41
C VAL A 134 5.43 -19.34 -13.26
N VAL A 135 6.31 -19.09 -12.30
CA VAL A 135 6.01 -18.35 -11.06
C VAL A 135 6.83 -17.06 -11.03
N ALA A 136 6.20 -15.91 -10.81
CA ALA A 136 6.94 -14.65 -10.76
C ALA A 136 7.78 -14.49 -9.49
N LEU A 137 7.17 -14.76 -8.33
CA LEU A 137 7.74 -14.49 -7.03
C LEU A 137 7.49 -15.67 -6.08
N ALA A 138 8.50 -16.02 -5.28
CA ALA A 138 8.33 -16.99 -4.20
C ALA A 138 7.50 -16.41 -3.06
N ASP A 139 6.78 -17.24 -2.31
CA ASP A 139 6.05 -16.74 -1.14
C ASP A 139 7.03 -16.58 0.04
N PRO A 140 7.23 -15.35 0.56
CA PRO A 140 8.12 -15.10 1.69
C PRO A 140 7.59 -15.66 3.02
N ASN A 141 6.34 -16.13 3.06
CA ASN A 141 5.75 -16.71 4.25
C ASN A 141 6.57 -17.93 4.71
N PRO A 142 7.10 -17.93 5.95
CA PRO A 142 7.82 -19.07 6.50
C PRO A 142 7.01 -20.38 6.52
N LEU A 143 5.67 -20.30 6.45
CA LEU A 143 4.77 -21.44 6.34
C LEU A 143 4.70 -22.05 4.94
N VAL A 144 5.15 -21.32 3.91
CA VAL A 144 5.24 -21.84 2.53
C VAL A 144 6.64 -22.37 2.26
N ASN A 145 7.69 -21.66 2.68
CA ASN A 145 9.08 -22.15 2.68
C ASN A 145 9.49 -22.92 1.40
N TRP A 146 9.13 -22.41 0.23
CA TRP A 146 9.43 -23.04 -1.07
C TRP A 146 8.76 -24.41 -1.32
N ASP A 147 7.88 -24.84 -0.42
CA ASP A 147 7.22 -26.14 -0.48
C ASP A 147 6.29 -26.25 -1.69
N GLY A 148 5.69 -25.14 -2.13
CA GLY A 148 4.80 -25.16 -3.28
C GLY A 148 5.56 -25.44 -4.57
N ILE A 149 6.64 -24.70 -4.79
CA ILE A 149 7.55 -24.92 -5.93
C ILE A 149 8.15 -26.32 -5.89
N ARG A 150 8.62 -26.79 -4.73
CA ARG A 150 9.18 -28.13 -4.56
C ARG A 150 8.16 -29.22 -4.87
N LEU A 151 6.96 -29.13 -4.32
CA LEU A 151 5.90 -30.11 -4.51
C LEU A 151 5.48 -30.26 -5.98
N LEU A 152 5.40 -29.13 -6.71
CA LEU A 152 5.12 -29.16 -8.15
C LEU A 152 6.22 -29.92 -8.92
N LYS A 153 7.49 -29.61 -8.64
CA LYS A 153 8.64 -30.31 -9.26
C LYS A 153 8.66 -31.80 -8.94
N ASP A 154 8.41 -32.18 -7.69
CA ASP A 154 8.39 -33.57 -7.23
C ASP A 154 7.27 -34.39 -7.92
N LYS A 155 6.22 -33.72 -8.42
CA LYS A 155 5.14 -34.33 -9.22
C LYS A 155 5.38 -34.28 -10.73
N GLY A 156 6.58 -33.88 -11.16
CA GLY A 156 6.99 -33.90 -12.57
C GLY A 156 6.52 -32.68 -13.38
N ILE A 157 6.04 -31.62 -12.72
CA ILE A 157 5.69 -30.35 -13.38
C ILE A 157 6.97 -29.53 -13.55
N GLU A 158 7.22 -29.04 -14.77
CA GLU A 158 8.32 -28.11 -15.02
C GLU A 158 8.02 -26.77 -14.33
N VAL A 159 8.94 -26.26 -13.49
CA VAL A 159 8.75 -24.98 -12.79
C VAL A 159 9.86 -23.99 -13.09
N CYS A 160 9.49 -22.82 -13.61
CA CYS A 160 10.37 -21.66 -13.80
C CYS A 160 10.02 -20.56 -12.79
N LEU A 161 11.01 -19.95 -12.15
CA LEU A 161 10.82 -18.90 -11.14
C LEU A 161 11.53 -17.61 -11.54
N GLY A 162 10.93 -16.46 -11.21
CA GLY A 162 11.60 -15.16 -11.19
C GLY A 162 11.24 -14.23 -12.35
N LEU A 163 10.40 -14.70 -13.28
CA LEU A 163 9.97 -13.89 -14.42
C LEU A 163 9.06 -12.74 -13.95
N CYS A 164 9.42 -11.50 -14.27
CA CYS A 164 8.73 -10.29 -13.78
C CYS A 164 8.66 -10.20 -12.23
N ALA A 165 9.67 -10.74 -11.53
CA ALA A 165 9.73 -10.71 -10.06
C ALA A 165 9.67 -9.30 -9.48
N SER A 166 10.32 -8.30 -10.12
CA SER A 166 10.28 -6.88 -9.69
C SER A 166 8.85 -6.37 -9.61
N GLU A 167 8.10 -6.53 -10.70
CA GLU A 167 6.72 -6.08 -10.82
C GLU A 167 5.80 -6.82 -9.85
N ALA A 168 5.96 -8.15 -9.71
CA ALA A 168 5.21 -8.96 -8.76
C ALA A 168 5.48 -8.56 -7.30
N MET A 169 6.75 -8.30 -6.95
CA MET A 169 7.17 -7.83 -5.62
C MET A 169 6.59 -6.45 -5.31
N ALA A 170 6.65 -5.50 -6.25
CA ALA A 170 6.08 -4.16 -6.05
C ALA A 170 4.55 -4.20 -5.92
N TRP A 171 3.88 -5.00 -6.75
CA TRP A 171 2.44 -5.19 -6.67
C TRP A 171 2.00 -5.72 -5.29
N ASN A 172 2.66 -6.77 -4.80
CA ASN A 172 2.35 -7.41 -3.51
C ASN A 172 3.16 -6.89 -2.31
N TYR A 173 3.86 -5.76 -2.45
CA TYR A 173 4.77 -5.23 -1.42
C TYR A 173 4.10 -5.09 -0.05
N ASN A 174 2.86 -4.60 0.00
CA ASN A 174 2.09 -4.44 1.24
C ASN A 174 1.92 -5.76 1.99
N PHE A 175 1.53 -6.82 1.28
CA PHE A 175 1.35 -8.15 1.86
C PHE A 175 2.69 -8.68 2.37
N ILE A 176 3.68 -8.75 1.48
CA ILE A 176 4.99 -9.36 1.75
C ILE A 176 5.69 -8.67 2.92
N MET A 177 5.78 -7.34 2.88
CA MET A 177 6.52 -6.58 3.87
C MET A 177 5.81 -6.56 5.21
N SER A 178 4.46 -6.60 5.25
CA SER A 178 3.74 -6.70 6.52
C SER A 178 4.04 -8.01 7.25
N GLN A 179 4.18 -9.11 6.51
CA GLN A 179 4.57 -10.40 7.07
C GLN A 179 6.04 -10.40 7.50
N LEU A 180 6.91 -9.89 6.64
CA LEU A 180 8.35 -9.83 6.89
C LEU A 180 8.70 -9.00 8.13
N LEU A 181 8.03 -7.86 8.30
CA LEU A 181 8.24 -6.92 9.40
C LEU A 181 7.36 -7.23 10.62
N ASN A 182 6.39 -8.14 10.48
CA ASN A 182 5.40 -8.48 11.50
C ASN A 182 4.65 -7.25 12.06
N ARG A 183 4.32 -6.31 11.18
CA ARG A 183 3.57 -5.08 11.49
C ARG A 183 2.94 -4.49 10.23
N PRO A 184 1.95 -3.59 10.33
CA PRO A 184 1.54 -2.79 9.19
C PRO A 184 2.72 -2.02 8.60
N ILE A 185 2.76 -1.89 7.27
CA ILE A 185 3.72 -1.01 6.61
C ILE A 185 3.23 0.44 6.56
N PHE A 186 4.15 1.41 6.56
CA PHE A 186 3.84 2.82 6.35
C PHE A 186 4.39 3.29 5.02
N ALA A 187 3.49 3.66 4.12
CA ALA A 187 3.79 4.24 2.83
C ALA A 187 3.70 5.76 2.90
N GLY A 188 4.82 6.46 2.91
CA GLY A 188 4.83 7.92 2.81
C GLY A 188 4.35 8.35 1.44
N LYS A 189 3.41 9.29 1.36
CA LYS A 189 3.02 9.93 0.10
C LYS A 189 2.97 11.44 0.29
N TRP A 190 3.61 12.16 -0.62
CA TRP A 190 3.50 13.61 -0.68
C TRP A 190 3.62 14.13 -2.10
N ALA A 191 3.17 15.37 -2.28
CA ALA A 191 3.45 16.15 -3.47
C ALA A 191 4.29 17.36 -3.05
N GLN A 192 5.30 17.68 -3.83
CA GLN A 192 6.17 18.81 -3.61
C GLN A 192 6.40 19.59 -4.90
N THR A 193 6.77 20.85 -4.74
CA THR A 193 7.39 21.66 -5.80
C THR A 193 8.79 21.10 -6.13
N LEU A 194 9.39 21.59 -7.22
CA LEU A 194 10.72 21.19 -7.66
C LEU A 194 11.80 21.55 -6.62
N ASP A 195 11.58 22.64 -5.85
CA ASP A 195 12.42 23.10 -4.75
C ASP A 195 12.05 22.52 -3.36
N GLY A 196 11.11 21.58 -3.29
CA GLY A 196 10.89 20.72 -2.12
C GLY A 196 9.83 21.17 -1.12
N HIS A 197 8.89 22.00 -1.53
CA HIS A 197 7.83 22.53 -0.65
C HIS A 197 6.51 21.80 -0.81
N LEU A 198 5.84 21.56 0.32
CA LEU A 198 4.51 20.95 0.38
C LEU A 198 3.36 21.99 0.31
N ALA A 199 3.68 23.26 0.57
CA ALA A 199 2.82 24.43 0.49
C ALA A 199 3.70 25.69 0.42
N ASP A 200 3.14 26.83 0.03
CA ASP A 200 3.82 28.12 0.19
C ASP A 200 3.93 28.56 1.66
N ASP A 201 4.55 29.71 1.92
CA ASP A 201 4.74 30.24 3.28
C ASP A 201 3.41 30.63 3.96
N GLU A 202 2.33 30.81 3.19
CA GLU A 202 0.96 31.05 3.67
C GLU A 202 0.14 29.76 3.85
N PHE A 203 0.78 28.59 3.67
CA PHE A 203 0.18 27.26 3.73
C PHE A 203 -0.82 26.94 2.59
N THR A 204 -0.80 27.69 1.49
CA THR A 204 -1.55 27.37 0.27
C THR A 204 -0.85 26.27 -0.51
N SER A 205 -1.57 25.20 -0.83
CA SER A 205 -1.02 23.98 -1.48
C SER A 205 -1.85 23.49 -2.67
N LYS A 206 -2.99 24.13 -2.95
CA LYS A 206 -3.93 23.73 -4.01
C LYS A 206 -3.69 24.58 -5.27
N TRP A 207 -3.17 24.03 -6.37
CA TRP A 207 -2.72 22.64 -6.55
C TRP A 207 -1.26 22.58 -6.99
N ILE A 208 -0.42 22.00 -6.13
CA ILE A 208 0.93 21.56 -6.51
C ILE A 208 0.85 20.37 -7.47
N SER A 209 0.14 19.30 -7.09
CA SER A 209 0.01 18.10 -7.93
C SER A 209 -1.04 18.23 -9.03
N GLY A 210 -0.73 17.77 -10.24
CA GLY A 210 -1.63 17.69 -11.40
C GLY A 210 -2.75 16.64 -11.29
N SER A 211 -3.63 16.60 -12.30
CA SER A 211 -4.78 15.67 -12.39
C SER A 211 -4.36 14.20 -12.33
N SER A 212 -3.39 13.81 -13.16
CA SER A 212 -2.87 12.44 -13.23
C SER A 212 -2.26 11.97 -11.90
N SER A 213 -1.50 12.84 -11.21
CA SER A 213 -0.97 12.57 -9.86
C SER A 213 -2.07 12.39 -8.81
N ARG A 214 -3.11 13.24 -8.84
CA ARG A 214 -4.26 13.08 -7.94
C ARG A 214 -5.03 11.80 -8.23
N ALA A 215 -5.19 11.43 -9.50
CA ALA A 215 -5.84 10.18 -9.87
C ALA A 215 -5.07 8.95 -9.39
N TYR A 216 -3.74 8.95 -9.57
CA TYR A 216 -2.88 7.90 -9.02
C TYR A 216 -2.93 7.86 -7.48
N THR A 217 -3.02 9.02 -6.79
CA THR A 217 -3.24 9.05 -5.32
C THR A 217 -4.53 8.30 -4.96
N HIS A 218 -5.63 8.54 -5.68
CA HIS A 218 -6.89 7.84 -5.43
C HIS A 218 -6.77 6.33 -5.66
N TRP A 219 -6.00 5.90 -6.67
CA TRP A 219 -5.70 4.49 -6.87
C TRP A 219 -4.91 3.89 -5.70
N LEU A 220 -3.85 4.58 -5.24
CA LEU A 220 -3.08 4.14 -4.07
C LEU A 220 -3.97 4.03 -2.83
N ARG A 221 -4.85 4.99 -2.58
CA ARG A 221 -5.82 4.93 -1.46
C ARG A 221 -6.68 3.67 -1.49
N GLN A 222 -7.01 3.13 -2.67
CA GLN A 222 -7.73 1.86 -2.80
C GLN A 222 -6.85 0.65 -2.46
N LYS A 223 -5.55 0.73 -2.77
CA LYS A 223 -4.57 -0.34 -2.53
C LYS A 223 -4.17 -0.47 -1.06
N TYR A 224 -4.10 0.64 -0.33
CA TYR A 224 -3.72 0.67 1.09
C TYR A 224 -4.91 0.43 2.02
N ASP A 225 -4.64 -0.08 3.23
CA ASP A 225 -5.72 -0.41 4.15
C ASP A 225 -6.37 0.79 4.82
N ALA A 226 -5.52 1.73 5.21
CA ALA A 226 -5.92 2.96 5.87
C ALA A 226 -5.10 4.14 5.36
N ILE A 227 -5.63 5.34 5.55
CA ILE A 227 -4.92 6.60 5.36
C ILE A 227 -4.65 7.21 6.72
N LEU A 228 -3.39 7.51 7.01
CA LEU A 228 -2.94 8.20 8.21
C LEU A 228 -2.65 9.67 7.90
N VAL A 229 -3.26 10.56 8.68
CA VAL A 229 -2.99 12.00 8.67
C VAL A 229 -2.82 12.53 10.09
N GLY A 230 -2.17 13.68 10.23
CA GLY A 230 -2.16 14.41 11.49
C GLY A 230 -3.42 15.25 11.65
N ALA A 231 -3.81 15.56 12.89
CA ALA A 231 -4.90 16.49 13.19
C ALA A 231 -4.76 17.85 12.48
N GLY A 232 -3.53 18.28 12.19
CA GLY A 232 -3.20 19.47 11.38
C GLY A 232 -3.94 19.49 10.05
N THR A 233 -3.73 18.44 9.27
CA THR A 233 -4.34 18.25 7.95
C THR A 233 -5.85 18.18 8.04
N VAL A 234 -6.39 17.45 9.02
CA VAL A 234 -7.85 17.29 9.19
C VAL A 234 -8.51 18.65 9.44
N LEU A 235 -8.03 19.41 10.43
CA LEU A 235 -8.65 20.67 10.83
C LEU A 235 -8.47 21.80 9.80
N ARG A 236 -7.43 21.73 8.96
CA ARG A 236 -7.17 22.76 7.92
C ARG A 236 -7.91 22.48 6.63
N ASP A 237 -7.80 21.25 6.13
CA ASP A 237 -8.23 20.92 4.78
C ASP A 237 -9.63 20.29 4.72
N ILE A 238 -10.14 19.83 5.87
CA ILE A 238 -11.36 19.02 6.01
C ILE A 238 -11.43 18.00 4.87
N PRO A 239 -10.44 17.10 4.74
CA PRO A 239 -10.38 16.16 3.63
C PRO A 239 -11.47 15.09 3.79
N GLU A 240 -11.91 14.48 2.70
CA GLU A 240 -12.76 13.28 2.82
C GLU A 240 -11.94 12.00 3.02
N LEU A 241 -10.69 12.00 2.56
CA LEU A 241 -9.78 10.84 2.50
C LEU A 241 -10.42 9.59 1.86
N SER A 242 -11.18 9.78 0.76
CA SER A 242 -11.83 8.70 0.01
C SER A 242 -11.19 8.47 -1.37
N VAL A 243 -11.56 7.35 -2.00
CA VAL A 243 -11.28 6.95 -3.37
C VAL A 243 -12.46 7.37 -4.25
N ARG A 244 -12.20 8.17 -5.28
CA ARG A 244 -13.26 8.76 -6.12
C ARG A 244 -12.85 8.95 -7.59
N SER A 245 -11.60 9.32 -7.82
CA SER A 245 -11.15 9.81 -9.13
C SER A 245 -9.95 9.00 -9.66
N CYS A 246 -10.08 7.67 -9.68
CA CYS A 246 -9.11 6.77 -10.30
C CYS A 246 -9.81 5.87 -11.34
N SER A 247 -9.05 4.95 -11.96
CA SER A 247 -9.65 3.91 -12.79
C SER A 247 -10.68 3.08 -12.02
N GLN A 248 -11.67 2.58 -12.78
CA GLN A 248 -12.75 1.73 -12.27
C GLN A 248 -12.37 0.24 -12.38
N PRO A 249 -12.95 -0.64 -11.53
CA PRO A 249 -13.89 -0.32 -10.45
C PRO A 249 -13.21 0.25 -9.19
N ILE A 250 -13.96 1.06 -8.43
CA ILE A 250 -13.61 1.41 -7.05
C ILE A 250 -14.24 0.36 -6.12
N ASN A 251 -13.41 -0.56 -5.63
CA ASN A 251 -13.85 -1.72 -4.85
C ASN A 251 -13.97 -1.45 -3.34
N ARG A 252 -13.29 -0.42 -2.83
CA ARG A 252 -13.29 -0.09 -1.40
C ARG A 252 -12.98 1.37 -1.12
N GLN A 253 -13.36 1.80 0.08
CA GLN A 253 -12.84 3.01 0.73
C GLN A 253 -11.80 2.61 1.79
N PRO A 254 -10.67 3.33 1.90
CA PRO A 254 -9.69 3.08 2.97
C PRO A 254 -10.22 3.60 4.29
N MET A 255 -9.81 2.94 5.37
CA MET A 255 -10.08 3.42 6.72
C MET A 255 -9.28 4.68 7.02
N LYS A 256 -9.69 5.42 8.05
CA LYS A 256 -9.06 6.68 8.42
C LYS A 256 -8.32 6.51 9.74
N ILE A 257 -7.11 7.05 9.83
CA ILE A 257 -6.36 7.14 11.08
C ILE A 257 -5.95 8.59 11.27
N VAL A 258 -6.27 9.16 12.42
CA VAL A 258 -5.88 10.51 12.79
C VAL A 258 -4.94 10.45 13.98
N PHE A 259 -3.75 11.01 13.79
CA PHE A 259 -2.81 11.25 14.87
C PHE A 259 -3.07 12.62 15.49
N ASP A 260 -3.65 12.62 16.70
CA ASP A 260 -4.07 13.82 17.43
C ASP A 260 -3.67 13.78 18.92
N PRO A 261 -2.36 13.81 19.23
CA PRO A 261 -1.88 13.70 20.61
C PRO A 261 -2.43 14.76 21.57
N LYS A 262 -2.90 15.90 21.05
CA LYS A 262 -3.37 17.04 21.84
C LYS A 262 -4.89 17.17 21.86
N GLY A 263 -5.64 16.16 21.41
CA GLY A 263 -7.10 16.19 21.38
C GLY A 263 -7.68 17.40 20.65
N ARG A 264 -7.01 17.89 19.60
CA ARG A 264 -7.44 19.09 18.87
C ARG A 264 -8.74 18.88 18.11
N LEU A 265 -9.00 17.66 17.63
CA LEU A 265 -10.29 17.31 17.01
C LEU A 265 -11.41 17.37 18.05
N LEU A 266 -11.14 16.93 19.28
CA LEU A 266 -12.10 16.93 20.39
C LEU A 266 -12.42 18.35 20.87
N ASN A 267 -11.49 19.30 20.72
CA ASN A 267 -11.60 20.67 21.22
C ASN A 267 -11.69 21.74 20.11
N CYS A 268 -12.05 21.35 18.88
CA CYS A 268 -12.19 22.30 17.78
C CYS A 268 -13.47 23.16 17.91
N SER A 269 -13.50 24.31 17.22
CA SER A 269 -14.65 25.22 17.28
C SER A 269 -15.90 24.65 16.60
N GLU A 270 -17.10 25.08 17.01
CA GLU A 270 -18.38 24.63 16.43
C GLU A 270 -18.43 24.74 14.90
N HIS A 271 -17.84 25.80 14.35
CA HIS A 271 -17.74 25.97 12.89
C HIS A 271 -16.98 24.81 12.22
N ILE A 272 -15.86 24.40 12.81
CA ILE A 272 -15.06 23.29 12.31
C ILE A 272 -15.77 21.95 12.57
N GLN A 273 -16.41 21.78 13.73
CA GLN A 273 -17.20 20.58 14.04
C GLN A 273 -18.26 20.33 12.95
N LYS A 274 -18.98 21.38 12.54
CA LYS A 274 -19.97 21.29 11.45
C LYS A 274 -19.34 20.82 10.14
N GLN A 275 -18.23 21.41 9.73
CA GLN A 275 -17.51 21.02 8.51
C GLN A 275 -17.00 19.58 8.57
N LEU A 276 -16.50 19.14 9.74
CA LEU A 276 -16.05 17.76 9.94
C LEU A 276 -17.22 16.80 9.78
N SER A 277 -18.37 17.06 10.40
CA SER A 277 -19.58 16.25 10.28
C SER A 277 -20.07 16.14 8.83
N GLU A 278 -20.09 17.25 8.09
CA GLU A 278 -20.59 17.29 6.71
C GLU A 278 -19.66 16.61 5.70
N LYS A 279 -18.37 16.39 6.04
CA LYS A 279 -17.38 15.94 5.06
C LYS A 279 -16.39 14.88 5.56
N PHE A 280 -15.59 15.17 6.59
CA PHE A 280 -14.58 14.22 7.06
C PHE A 280 -15.22 12.98 7.73
N LEU A 281 -16.29 13.19 8.49
CA LEU A 281 -17.05 12.17 9.22
C LEU A 281 -18.36 11.77 8.51
N ALA A 282 -18.63 12.31 7.32
CA ALA A 282 -19.87 12.02 6.58
C ALA A 282 -19.99 10.55 6.15
N SER A 283 -18.87 9.84 6.00
CA SER A 283 -18.88 8.40 5.72
C SER A 283 -18.78 7.59 7.01
N SER A 284 -19.53 6.49 7.08
CA SER A 284 -19.44 5.47 8.16
C SER A 284 -18.18 4.59 8.06
N THR A 285 -17.14 5.08 7.39
CA THR A 285 -15.88 4.35 7.26
C THR A 285 -15.18 4.30 8.61
N PRO A 286 -14.67 3.14 9.06
CA PRO A 286 -13.98 3.04 10.34
C PRO A 286 -12.87 4.09 10.48
N LEU A 287 -12.88 4.77 11.62
CA LEU A 287 -11.93 5.81 11.99
C LEU A 287 -11.21 5.38 13.27
N ILE A 288 -9.88 5.54 13.29
CA ILE A 288 -9.07 5.47 14.49
C ILE A 288 -8.59 6.88 14.84
N ILE A 289 -8.73 7.28 16.10
CA ILE A 289 -8.15 8.51 16.63
C ILE A 289 -7.14 8.16 17.72
N PHE A 290 -5.88 8.52 17.50
CA PHE A 290 -4.83 8.45 18.49
C PHE A 290 -4.78 9.75 19.28
N THR A 291 -5.00 9.69 20.60
CA THR A 291 -5.01 10.87 21.47
C THR A 291 -4.51 10.55 22.88
N GLN A 292 -4.12 11.55 23.66
CA GLN A 292 -3.80 11.33 25.06
C GLN A 292 -5.06 11.00 25.88
N GLU A 293 -4.94 10.07 26.82
CA GLU A 293 -6.03 9.57 27.66
C GLU A 293 -6.81 10.69 28.38
N LYS A 294 -6.09 11.73 28.84
CA LYS A 294 -6.66 12.87 29.56
C LYS A 294 -7.77 13.61 28.80
N PHE A 295 -7.78 13.55 27.46
CA PHE A 295 -8.81 14.20 26.66
C PHE A 295 -10.10 13.39 26.52
N LEU A 296 -10.11 12.11 26.92
CA LEU A 296 -11.30 11.24 26.85
C LEU A 296 -11.92 10.92 28.21
N VAL A 297 -11.13 10.98 29.30
CA VAL A 297 -11.61 10.72 30.66
C VAL A 297 -12.58 11.83 31.12
N SER A 298 -12.33 13.07 30.72
CA SER A 298 -13.20 14.22 31.01
C SER A 298 -13.39 15.05 29.74
N PRO A 299 -14.33 14.65 28.85
CA PRO A 299 -14.67 15.42 27.67
C PRO A 299 -15.06 16.85 28.06
N GLN A 300 -14.55 17.85 27.32
CA GLN A 300 -14.76 19.26 27.66
C GLN A 300 -16.02 19.86 27.02
N ASN A 301 -16.66 19.14 26.10
CA ASN A 301 -17.80 19.61 25.33
C ASN A 301 -18.62 18.44 24.77
N SER A 302 -19.86 18.70 24.38
CA SER A 302 -20.81 17.72 23.84
C SER A 302 -20.35 17.10 22.51
N TRP A 303 -19.49 17.79 21.76
CA TRP A 303 -18.89 17.26 20.53
C TRP A 303 -17.90 16.13 20.82
N ALA A 304 -17.04 16.28 21.81
CA ALA A 304 -16.12 15.22 22.23
C ALA A 304 -16.87 13.99 22.76
N GLU A 305 -17.99 14.20 23.47
CA GLU A 305 -18.88 13.11 23.89
C GLU A 305 -19.50 12.38 22.70
N SER A 306 -20.04 13.10 21.71
CA SER A 306 -20.66 12.48 20.54
C SER A 306 -19.67 11.67 19.69
N LEU A 307 -18.41 12.13 19.58
CA LEU A 307 -17.36 11.35 18.93
C LEU A 307 -17.02 10.07 19.70
N LYS A 308 -16.98 10.14 21.04
CA LYS A 308 -16.68 9.00 21.92
C LYS A 308 -17.76 7.94 21.88
N GLU A 309 -19.02 8.34 21.72
CA GLU A 309 -20.17 7.43 21.61
C GLU A 309 -20.32 6.80 20.22
N SER A 310 -19.56 7.26 19.21
CA SER A 310 -19.64 6.74 17.85
C SER A 310 -19.03 5.33 17.73
N GLU A 311 -19.84 4.36 17.29
CA GLU A 311 -19.38 2.99 17.04
C GLU A 311 -18.35 2.88 15.90
N HIS A 312 -18.27 3.89 15.02
CA HIS A 312 -17.32 3.91 13.91
C HIS A 312 -15.94 4.45 14.31
N ILE A 313 -15.83 5.07 15.49
CA ILE A 313 -14.62 5.72 15.98
C ILE A 313 -13.99 4.87 17.09
N LEU A 314 -12.84 4.29 16.80
CA LEU A 314 -12.00 3.66 17.80
C LEU A 314 -10.96 4.66 18.31
N PHE A 315 -11.04 4.98 19.59
CA PHE A 315 -9.99 5.75 20.25
C PHE A 315 -8.88 4.82 20.75
N LEU A 316 -7.64 5.14 20.37
CA LEU A 316 -6.45 4.51 20.91
C LEU A 316 -5.69 5.55 21.75
N THR A 317 -5.63 5.30 23.05
CA THR A 317 -5.05 6.25 24.00
C THR A 317 -3.64 5.87 24.41
N PHE A 318 -2.86 6.88 24.77
CA PHE A 318 -1.55 6.72 25.39
C PHE A 318 -1.37 7.74 26.49
N LYS A 319 -0.50 7.40 27.45
CA LYS A 319 0.05 8.35 28.41
C LYS A 319 1.17 9.15 27.76
N GLU A 320 1.46 10.33 28.30
CA GLU A 320 2.49 11.21 27.74
C GLU A 320 3.88 10.56 27.73
N GLU A 321 4.18 9.76 28.75
CA GLU A 321 5.39 8.93 28.86
C GLU A 321 5.47 7.76 27.86
N ASP A 322 4.35 7.41 27.23
CA ASP A 322 4.24 6.30 26.27
C ASP A 322 4.26 6.76 24.80
N TYR A 323 4.63 8.02 24.58
CA TYR A 323 4.58 8.67 23.29
C TYR A 323 5.76 8.30 22.39
N PHE A 324 5.77 7.04 21.92
CA PHE A 324 6.77 6.48 21.03
C PHE A 324 6.12 5.75 19.84
N TRP A 325 6.73 5.85 18.65
CA TRP A 325 6.18 5.27 17.42
C TRP A 325 6.11 3.75 17.48
N GLU A 326 7.04 3.11 18.18
CA GLU A 326 7.05 1.66 18.41
C GLU A 326 5.77 1.20 19.11
N LYS A 327 5.32 1.92 20.15
CA LYS A 327 4.04 1.61 20.82
C LYS A 327 2.83 1.85 19.92
N ILE A 328 2.86 2.93 19.13
CA ILE A 328 1.78 3.22 18.17
C ILE A 328 1.66 2.07 17.14
N VAL A 329 2.79 1.57 16.66
CA VAL A 329 2.85 0.41 15.76
C VAL A 329 2.27 -0.83 16.43
N ASP A 330 2.61 -1.11 17.69
CA ASP A 330 2.06 -2.25 18.44
C ASP A 330 0.53 -2.13 18.58
N TYR A 331 0.01 -0.94 18.88
CA TYR A 331 -1.43 -0.71 18.93
C TYR A 331 -2.11 -0.91 17.58
N LEU A 332 -1.51 -0.44 16.49
CA LEU A 332 -2.01 -0.65 15.13
C LEU A 332 -2.01 -2.12 14.72
N ASN A 333 -1.11 -2.93 15.28
CA ASN A 333 -1.03 -4.37 15.07
C ASN A 333 -1.89 -5.18 16.07
N SER A 334 -2.63 -4.51 16.96
CA SER A 334 -3.38 -5.17 18.02
C SER A 334 -4.66 -5.86 17.54
N GLU A 335 -5.13 -6.83 18.32
CA GLU A 335 -6.39 -7.53 18.06
C GLU A 335 -7.61 -6.58 18.13
N VAL A 336 -7.53 -5.48 18.88
CA VAL A 336 -8.59 -4.46 18.95
C VAL A 336 -8.75 -3.77 17.59
N VAL A 337 -7.64 -3.35 16.98
CA VAL A 337 -7.66 -2.75 15.63
C VAL A 337 -8.14 -3.76 14.60
N LYS A 338 -7.67 -5.01 14.67
CA LYS A 338 -8.13 -6.08 13.78
C LYS A 338 -9.64 -6.33 13.87
N ARG A 339 -10.22 -6.30 15.07
CA ARG A 339 -11.68 -6.43 15.26
C ARG A 339 -12.43 -5.23 14.70
N HIS A 340 -11.95 -4.01 14.97
CA HIS A 340 -12.54 -2.78 14.43
C HIS A 340 -12.52 -2.74 12.91
N PHE A 341 -11.46 -3.28 12.30
CA PHE A 341 -11.27 -3.31 10.86
C PHE A 341 -11.92 -4.53 10.19
N GLY A 342 -12.33 -5.54 10.98
CA GLY A 342 -12.81 -6.84 10.49
C GLY A 342 -11.71 -7.73 9.87
N LYS A 343 -10.45 -7.28 9.89
CA LYS A 343 -9.28 -7.96 9.32
C LYS A 343 -7.98 -7.35 9.86
N PRO A 344 -6.83 -8.04 9.77
CA PRO A 344 -5.54 -7.47 10.13
C PRO A 344 -5.23 -6.22 9.29
N LEU A 345 -4.66 -5.19 9.93
CA LEU A 345 -4.14 -4.01 9.25
C LEU A 345 -2.76 -4.33 8.68
N GLN A 346 -2.60 -4.32 7.35
CA GLN A 346 -1.31 -4.64 6.72
C GLN A 346 -0.58 -3.40 6.20
N SER A 347 -1.30 -2.32 5.89
CA SER A 347 -0.70 -1.22 5.14
C SER A 347 -1.39 0.13 5.36
N ILE A 348 -0.59 1.18 5.55
CA ILE A 348 -1.06 2.53 5.87
C ILE A 348 -0.43 3.50 4.88
N LEU A 349 -1.26 4.27 4.16
CA LEU A 349 -0.82 5.38 3.34
C LEU A 349 -0.77 6.65 4.18
N VAL A 350 0.39 7.25 4.32
CA VAL A 350 0.61 8.47 5.10
C VAL A 350 0.53 9.67 4.17
N GLU A 351 -0.56 10.43 4.26
CA GLU A 351 -0.77 11.69 3.52
C GLU A 351 -0.68 12.91 4.48
N GLY A 352 0.06 12.77 5.57
CA GLY A 352 0.20 13.80 6.60
C GLY A 352 1.09 14.97 6.19
N GLY A 353 0.93 16.10 6.89
CA GLY A 353 1.81 17.25 6.73
C GLY A 353 3.27 16.97 7.15
N SER A 354 4.16 17.92 6.86
CA SER A 354 5.62 17.81 7.05
C SER A 354 6.03 17.25 8.42
N LYS A 355 5.37 17.67 9.51
CA LYS A 355 5.66 17.18 10.88
C LYS A 355 5.49 15.67 11.01
N LEU A 356 4.38 15.11 10.53
CA LEU A 356 4.12 13.66 10.63
C LEU A 356 5.09 12.85 9.78
N LEU A 357 5.33 13.29 8.54
CA LEU A 357 6.29 12.65 7.65
C LEU A 357 7.71 12.69 8.24
N THR A 358 8.12 13.82 8.81
CA THR A 358 9.42 13.98 9.46
C THR A 358 9.59 13.02 10.64
N GLN A 359 8.55 12.86 11.47
CA GLN A 359 8.58 11.94 12.60
C GLN A 359 8.71 10.47 12.17
N LEU A 360 7.96 10.05 11.15
CA LEU A 360 8.03 8.67 10.64
C LEU A 360 9.35 8.37 9.92
N LEU A 361 9.90 9.34 9.20
CA LEU A 361 11.24 9.25 8.62
C LEU A 361 12.30 9.08 9.72
N ALA A 362 12.25 9.93 10.74
CA ALA A 362 13.19 9.86 11.86
C ALA A 362 13.09 8.53 12.62
N ALA A 363 11.87 7.97 12.71
CA ALA A 363 11.61 6.66 13.31
C ALA A 363 11.91 5.47 12.38
N ASN A 364 12.42 5.71 11.15
CA ASN A 364 12.65 4.66 10.14
C ASN A 364 11.42 3.79 9.86
N LEU A 365 10.24 4.40 9.88
CA LEU A 365 8.98 3.70 9.64
C LEU A 365 8.46 3.81 8.21
N LEU A 366 8.94 4.74 7.40
CA LEU A 366 8.53 4.83 6.00
C LEU A 366 9.17 3.71 5.15
N ASP A 367 8.42 2.62 4.99
CA ASP A 367 8.82 1.40 4.28
C ASP A 367 8.81 1.57 2.75
N ILE A 368 8.05 2.56 2.27
CA ILE A 368 7.98 2.98 0.87
C ILE A 368 7.60 4.47 0.83
N CYS A 369 8.15 5.20 -0.14
CA CYS A 369 7.82 6.60 -0.39
C CYS A 369 7.33 6.80 -1.82
N HIS A 370 6.17 7.43 -1.96
CA HIS A 370 5.55 7.89 -3.22
C HIS A 370 5.70 9.40 -3.32
N VAL A 371 6.63 9.86 -4.14
CA VAL A 371 7.07 11.26 -4.19
C VAL A 371 6.64 11.90 -5.49
N PHE A 372 5.71 12.84 -5.44
CA PHE A 372 5.25 13.55 -6.63
C PHE A 372 5.92 14.92 -6.69
N ILE A 373 6.66 15.18 -7.76
CA ILE A 373 7.42 16.42 -7.96
C ILE A 373 6.78 17.19 -9.10
N ALA A 374 6.17 18.33 -8.78
CA ALA A 374 5.60 19.24 -9.76
C ALA A 374 6.69 20.20 -10.29
N PRO A 375 6.63 20.60 -11.58
CA PRO A 375 7.58 21.54 -12.19
C PRO A 375 7.26 22.99 -11.80
N ILE A 376 7.18 23.25 -10.49
CA ILE A 376 6.86 24.54 -9.87
C ILE A 376 8.04 24.93 -8.99
N LEU A 377 8.41 26.21 -8.98
CA LEU A 377 9.39 26.79 -8.04
C LEU A 377 8.69 27.92 -7.29
N ILE A 378 8.74 27.90 -5.95
CA ILE A 378 8.05 28.90 -5.13
C ILE A 378 8.99 29.68 -4.19
N GLY A 379 10.19 29.17 -3.92
CA GLY A 379 11.09 29.77 -2.94
C GLY A 379 10.57 29.65 -1.50
N GLY A 380 11.02 30.52 -0.60
CA GLY A 380 10.57 30.51 0.80
C GLY A 380 11.25 29.46 1.69
N VAL A 381 10.97 29.57 2.99
CA VAL A 381 11.66 28.82 4.05
C VAL A 381 10.74 27.92 4.86
N ALA A 382 9.42 28.11 4.80
CA ALA A 382 8.46 27.29 5.53
C ALA A 382 7.99 26.08 4.70
N ASN A 383 7.23 25.18 5.32
CA ASN A 383 6.48 24.09 4.67
C ASN A 383 7.27 23.15 3.75
N ARG A 384 8.57 23.05 3.95
CA ARG A 384 9.41 22.01 3.34
C ARG A 384 9.08 20.64 3.90
N ILE A 385 9.34 19.61 3.11
CA ILE A 385 9.02 18.23 3.47
C ILE A 385 9.59 17.79 4.82
N MET A 386 10.82 18.19 5.12
CA MET A 386 11.56 17.78 6.29
C MET A 386 11.85 19.02 7.13
N ASN A 387 10.91 19.33 8.02
CA ASN A 387 11.12 20.37 9.02
C ASN A 387 12.28 19.98 9.95
N PRO A 388 12.92 20.94 10.63
CA PRO A 388 13.86 20.63 11.69
C PRO A 388 13.27 19.59 12.65
N LEU A 389 14.04 18.52 12.91
CA LEU A 389 13.58 17.42 13.76
C LEU A 389 13.24 17.93 15.16
N SER A 390 14.00 18.89 15.69
CA SER A 390 13.69 19.61 16.93
C SER A 390 12.28 20.20 16.92
N LEU A 391 11.90 20.97 15.89
CA LEU A 391 10.55 21.54 15.77
C LEU A 391 9.44 20.48 15.59
N SER A 392 9.79 19.31 15.06
CA SER A 392 8.84 18.21 14.86
C SER A 392 8.67 17.35 16.11
N LEU A 393 9.68 17.27 16.99
CA LEU A 393 9.68 16.48 18.22
C LEU A 393 9.35 17.31 19.49
N GLU A 394 9.81 18.57 19.58
CA GLU A 394 9.61 19.48 20.73
C GLU A 394 8.13 19.77 20.99
N GLU A 395 7.33 19.93 19.93
CA GLU A 395 5.89 20.14 20.09
C GLU A 395 5.12 18.86 20.44
N THR A 396 5.75 17.69 20.32
CA THR A 396 5.04 16.42 20.39
C THR A 396 5.39 15.57 21.63
N ALA A 397 6.37 15.94 22.45
CA ALA A 397 6.86 15.15 23.60
C ALA A 397 7.65 13.89 23.22
N PHE A 398 8.02 13.72 21.94
CA PHE A 398 9.02 12.72 21.55
C PHE A 398 10.40 13.14 22.07
N THR A 399 11.10 12.26 22.79
CA THR A 399 12.47 12.54 23.23
C THR A 399 13.44 12.50 22.04
N SER A 400 14.10 13.63 21.78
CA SER A 400 15.09 13.79 20.70
C SER A 400 16.31 12.86 20.81
N SER A 401 16.56 12.30 22.00
CA SER A 401 17.74 11.46 22.29
C SER A 401 17.79 10.14 21.49
N LYS A 402 16.67 9.64 20.98
CA LYS A 402 16.60 8.39 20.20
C LYS A 402 16.71 8.56 18.69
N TYR A 403 16.45 9.76 18.17
CA TYR A 403 16.31 9.99 16.73
C TYR A 403 17.44 10.90 16.25
N ALA A 404 18.37 10.32 15.51
CA ALA A 404 19.61 10.95 15.08
C ALA A 404 19.35 12.09 14.06
N GLY A 405 18.98 13.27 14.55
CA GLY A 405 18.96 14.48 13.74
C GLY A 405 20.32 15.19 13.82
N GLY A 406 21.12 15.16 12.74
CA GLY A 406 22.23 16.13 12.61
C GLY A 406 23.47 15.68 11.82
N LYS A 407 23.66 14.39 11.53
CA LYS A 407 24.79 13.91 10.72
C LYS A 407 24.29 13.19 9.47
N LEU A 408 24.76 13.62 8.30
CA LEU A 408 24.46 12.98 7.02
C LEU A 408 24.80 11.48 7.01
N SER A 409 25.85 11.08 7.75
CA SER A 409 26.24 9.68 7.90
C SER A 409 25.22 8.80 8.63
N LEU A 410 24.26 9.40 9.34
CA LEU A 410 23.19 8.70 10.06
C LEU A 410 21.86 8.76 9.30
N ALA A 411 21.81 9.46 8.16
CA ALA A 411 20.61 9.55 7.35
C ALA A 411 20.32 8.21 6.65
N SER A 412 19.06 7.79 6.71
CA SER A 412 18.60 6.60 6.01
C SER A 412 18.72 6.78 4.51
N GLN A 413 19.39 5.83 3.86
CA GLN A 413 19.51 5.79 2.41
C GLN A 413 18.28 5.12 1.81
N TYR A 414 17.83 5.66 0.68
CA TYR A 414 16.68 5.16 -0.07
C TYR A 414 17.11 4.75 -1.47
N LYS A 415 16.58 3.63 -1.92
CA LYS A 415 16.78 3.09 -3.27
C LYS A 415 15.62 3.53 -4.16
N LEU A 416 15.94 4.18 -5.28
CA LEU A 416 14.97 4.46 -6.34
C LEU A 416 14.56 3.16 -7.03
N VAL A 417 13.27 2.86 -7.00
CA VAL A 417 12.68 1.63 -7.56
C VAL A 417 11.95 1.93 -8.87
N ALA A 418 11.24 3.06 -8.94
CA ALA A 418 10.57 3.52 -10.16
C ALA A 418 10.57 5.04 -10.29
N GLN A 419 10.60 5.49 -11.54
CA GLN A 419 10.45 6.90 -11.91
C GLN A 419 9.54 6.96 -13.14
N ASN A 420 8.41 7.66 -13.01
CA ASN A 420 7.40 7.75 -14.05
C ASN A 420 6.85 9.17 -14.15
N ARG A 421 6.36 9.54 -15.32
CA ARG A 421 5.62 10.78 -15.58
C ARG A 421 4.14 10.59 -15.24
N LEU A 422 3.53 11.59 -14.60
CA LEU A 422 2.09 11.71 -14.36
C LEU A 422 1.61 13.09 -14.82
N GLY A 423 1.29 13.23 -16.10
CA GLY A 423 1.04 14.55 -16.71
C GLY A 423 2.34 15.36 -16.77
N ASN A 424 2.36 16.52 -16.11
CA ASN A 424 3.57 17.34 -16.00
C ASN A 424 4.42 17.01 -14.76
N ASP A 425 3.90 16.19 -13.85
CA ASP A 425 4.61 15.82 -12.62
C ASP A 425 5.50 14.58 -12.85
N ILE A 426 6.51 14.43 -12.01
CA ILE A 426 7.31 13.20 -11.89
C ILE A 426 6.90 12.47 -10.62
N CYS A 427 6.59 11.18 -10.73
CA CYS A 427 6.43 10.27 -9.61
C CYS A 427 7.71 9.46 -9.44
N MET A 428 8.34 9.58 -8.27
CA MET A 428 9.48 8.76 -7.86
C MET A 428 9.05 7.87 -6.70
N GLU A 429 9.31 6.57 -6.81
CA GLU A 429 8.99 5.58 -5.79
C GLU A 429 10.28 5.00 -5.21
N PHE A 430 10.41 5.08 -3.89
CA PHE A 430 11.60 4.65 -3.16
C PHE A 430 11.28 3.66 -2.05
N ILE A 431 12.26 2.82 -1.72
CA ILE A 431 12.25 2.01 -0.50
C ILE A 431 13.54 2.22 0.28
N PRO A 432 13.55 2.06 1.62
CA PRO A 432 14.78 2.04 2.39
C PRO A 432 15.79 1.02 1.85
N GLN A 433 17.05 1.42 1.77
CA GLN A 433 18.13 0.59 1.23
C GLN A 433 18.27 -0.74 1.99
N TYR A 434 18.15 -0.73 3.31
CA TYR A 434 18.24 -1.94 4.12
C TYR A 434 17.11 -2.95 3.84
N LEU A 435 15.90 -2.47 3.49
CA LEU A 435 14.79 -3.36 3.09
C LEU A 435 15.07 -3.97 1.72
N ALA A 436 15.64 -3.19 0.79
CA ALA A 436 16.06 -3.72 -0.51
C ALA A 436 17.11 -4.83 -0.37
N GLU A 437 18.05 -4.68 0.56
CA GLU A 437 19.07 -5.68 0.88
C GLU A 437 18.48 -6.92 1.56
N GLU A 438 17.55 -6.72 2.48
CA GLU A 438 16.86 -7.82 3.18
C GLU A 438 16.07 -8.72 2.23
N LEU A 439 15.39 -8.13 1.23
CA LEU A 439 14.67 -8.88 0.19
C LEU A 439 15.59 -9.81 -0.62
N VAL A 440 16.79 -9.32 -0.94
CA VAL A 440 17.81 -10.12 -1.64
C VAL A 440 18.38 -11.18 -0.69
N ARG A 441 18.71 -10.81 0.55
CA ARG A 441 19.31 -11.73 1.54
C ARG A 441 18.42 -12.93 1.85
N ARG A 442 17.10 -12.75 1.83
CA ARG A 442 16.13 -13.83 2.09
C ARG A 442 15.78 -14.68 0.87
N ASN A 443 16.39 -14.42 -0.29
CA ASN A 443 16.07 -15.06 -1.57
C ASN A 443 14.57 -14.93 -1.95
N ILE A 444 13.84 -13.97 -1.37
CA ILE A 444 12.45 -13.68 -1.75
C ILE A 444 12.44 -13.12 -3.17
N PHE A 445 13.50 -12.38 -3.51
CA PHE A 445 13.77 -11.85 -4.82
C PHE A 445 14.90 -12.67 -5.47
N PRO A 446 14.61 -13.54 -6.46
CA PRO A 446 15.60 -14.39 -7.12
C PRO A 446 16.63 -13.60 -7.93
#